data_AF-A0A382QCU6-F1
#
_entry.id   AF-A0A382QCU6-F1
#
_cell.length_a   1.000
_cell.length_b   1.000
_cell.length_c   1.000
_cell.angle_alpha   90.00
_cell.angle_beta   90.00
_cell.angle_gamma   90.00
#
_symmetry.space_group_name_H-M   'P 1'
#
loop_
_entity.id
_entity.type
_entity.pdbx_description
1 polymer ?
#
loop_
_entity_poly.entity_id
_entity_poly.type
_entity_poly.pdbx_seq_one_letter_code
_entity_poly.pdbx_strand_id
1 'polypeptide(L)'
;LSVEISSIYKKNDRTRKVHNVVILPDFAAADELNRRLGAIGNLKSDGRPILGLDSKDLLEICLEVRDDVLFIPAHIWTPHFAVLGSSSGFDSLEECFEELLPHIPAVETGLSSDPPMNRRLSALDRFAVVSNSDAHSPRKLAREATCFDSELSYPGILSALRERDPERFTGTIEFYPEEGKYHYDGHRKCGVCWQPKQTLAAAGLCPECGRKLTVGVRHRVEKLADRPEGAEEESERRPGFEYLIPLAEVISSSVGVGPTSKKVQTIYHTLLADLGPELDVLRTVTPDEIAGCGQPIVAEGVRRMRAGQVHIEPGFDGEFGKIQVFSKEELSQ
;
A
#
# COMPACT_ATOMS: atom_id res chain seq x y z
N LEU A 1 -5.54 -19.42 -4.82
CA LEU A 1 -5.73 -19.45 -3.34
C LEU A 1 -4.64 -18.60 -2.72
N SER A 2 -4.94 -17.69 -1.78
CA SER A 2 -3.95 -16.73 -1.25
C SER A 2 -3.89 -16.74 0.28
N VAL A 3 -2.71 -16.44 0.82
CA VAL A 3 -2.49 -16.26 2.27
C VAL A 3 -1.31 -15.30 2.50
N GLU A 4 -1.40 -14.47 3.53
CA GLU A 4 -0.24 -13.75 4.06
C GLU A 4 0.41 -14.61 5.16
N ILE A 5 1.73 -14.74 5.15
CA ILE A 5 2.49 -15.51 6.14
C ILE A 5 3.45 -14.56 6.85
N SER A 6 3.46 -14.61 8.18
CA SER A 6 4.35 -13.81 9.02
C SER A 6 5.60 -14.60 9.38
N SER A 7 6.74 -14.23 8.80
CA SER A 7 8.05 -14.81 9.08
C SER A 7 8.77 -14.01 10.17
N ILE A 8 9.11 -14.66 11.29
CA ILE A 8 9.89 -14.06 12.39
C ILE A 8 11.11 -14.94 12.67
N TYR A 9 12.30 -14.46 12.33
CA TYR A 9 13.53 -15.27 12.36
C TYR A 9 14.76 -14.40 12.66
N LYS A 10 15.93 -15.02 12.86
CA LYS A 10 17.21 -14.29 12.99
C LYS A 10 18.01 -14.42 11.70
N LYS A 11 18.47 -13.30 11.16
CA LYS A 11 19.37 -13.24 9.99
C LYS A 11 20.24 -11.99 10.06
N ASN A 12 21.53 -12.13 9.76
CA ASN A 12 22.54 -11.05 9.85
C ASN A 12 22.53 -10.38 11.24
N ASP A 13 22.61 -11.20 12.29
CA ASP A 13 22.63 -10.80 13.72
C ASP A 13 21.44 -9.97 14.21
N ARG A 14 20.35 -9.93 13.45
CA ARG A 14 19.12 -9.19 13.79
C ARG A 14 17.91 -10.08 13.74
N THR A 15 16.94 -9.82 14.62
CA THR A 15 15.60 -10.38 14.48
C THR A 15 14.89 -9.68 13.33
N ARG A 16 14.53 -10.46 12.30
CA ARG A 16 13.79 -10.04 11.12
C ARG A 16 12.33 -10.40 11.30
N LYS A 17 11.47 -9.52 10.81
CA LYS A 17 10.03 -9.74 10.75
C LYS A 17 9.58 -9.27 9.39
N VAL A 18 9.07 -10.18 8.58
CA VAL A 18 8.69 -9.94 7.18
C VAL A 18 7.41 -10.71 6.90
N HIS A 19 6.44 -10.05 6.29
CA HIS A 19 5.26 -10.68 5.75
C HIS A 19 5.43 -10.95 4.26
N ASN A 20 4.90 -12.09 3.82
CA ASN A 20 4.90 -12.48 2.42
C ASN A 20 3.51 -12.98 2.04
N VAL A 21 2.99 -12.52 0.91
CA VAL A 21 1.79 -13.04 0.29
C VAL A 21 2.18 -14.21 -0.61
N VAL A 22 1.53 -15.35 -0.40
CA VAL A 22 1.69 -16.56 -1.21
C VAL A 22 0.37 -16.84 -1.91
N ILE A 23 0.40 -16.97 -3.23
CA ILE A 23 -0.75 -17.30 -4.05
C ILE A 23 -0.43 -18.55 -4.85
N LEU A 24 -1.31 -19.55 -4.74
CA LEU A 24 -1.19 -20.88 -5.35
C LEU A 24 -2.27 -21.12 -6.42
N PRO A 25 -1.95 -21.93 -7.45
CA PRO A 25 -2.85 -22.17 -8.59
C PRO A 25 -4.10 -22.96 -8.21
N ASP A 26 -4.00 -23.90 -7.27
CA ASP A 26 -5.07 -24.84 -6.95
C ASP A 26 -5.00 -25.35 -5.49
N PHE A 27 -6.05 -26.10 -5.10
CA PHE A 27 -6.18 -26.66 -3.76
C PHE A 27 -5.16 -27.76 -3.44
N ALA A 28 -4.71 -28.53 -4.43
CA ALA A 28 -3.72 -29.59 -4.19
C ALA A 28 -2.38 -28.98 -3.77
N ALA A 29 -1.96 -27.89 -4.43
CA ALA A 29 -0.80 -27.12 -4.03
C ALA A 29 -0.96 -26.51 -2.62
N ALA A 30 -2.16 -26.01 -2.29
CA ALA A 30 -2.44 -25.46 -0.96
C ALA A 30 -2.38 -26.53 0.15
N ASP A 31 -2.93 -27.71 -0.09
CA ASP A 31 -2.88 -28.84 0.86
C ASP A 31 -1.45 -29.30 1.10
N GLU A 32 -0.66 -29.39 0.03
CA GLU A 32 0.75 -29.76 0.13
C GLU A 32 1.57 -28.70 0.87
N LEU A 33 1.38 -27.41 0.59
CA LEU A 33 2.03 -26.33 1.34
C LEU A 33 1.62 -26.34 2.82
N ASN A 34 0.33 -26.57 3.12
CA ASN A 34 -0.16 -26.71 4.49
C ASN A 34 0.52 -27.87 5.24
N ARG A 35 0.72 -29.01 4.58
CA ARG A 35 1.41 -30.17 5.16
C ARG A 35 2.88 -29.84 5.47
N ARG A 36 3.57 -29.18 4.53
CA ARG A 36 4.97 -28.74 4.66
C ARG A 36 5.15 -27.75 5.81
N LEU A 37 4.38 -26.67 5.82
CA LEU A 37 4.48 -25.62 6.83
C LEU A 37 3.94 -26.06 8.20
N GLY A 38 2.96 -26.98 8.23
CA GLY A 38 2.41 -27.54 9.46
C GLY A 38 3.40 -28.42 10.23
N ALA A 39 4.46 -28.90 9.59
CA ALA A 39 5.58 -29.56 10.25
C ALA A 39 6.55 -28.57 10.93
N ILE A 40 6.49 -27.29 10.57
CA ILE A 40 7.37 -26.22 11.06
C ILE A 40 6.70 -25.43 12.20
N GLY A 41 5.41 -25.13 12.07
CA GLY A 41 4.70 -24.31 13.05
C GLY A 41 3.19 -24.49 13.04
N ASN A 42 2.52 -23.76 13.93
CA ASN A 42 1.07 -23.85 14.09
C ASN A 42 0.36 -22.99 13.04
N LEU A 43 -0.33 -23.65 12.11
CA LEU A 43 -1.12 -22.98 11.07
C LEU A 43 -2.58 -22.71 11.48
N LYS A 44 -3.03 -23.26 12.62
CA LYS A 44 -4.47 -23.28 12.98
C LYS A 44 -4.89 -22.17 13.93
N SER A 45 -3.94 -21.43 14.53
CA SER A 45 -4.25 -20.42 15.55
C SER A 45 -4.63 -19.05 14.99
N ASP A 46 -4.25 -18.74 13.76
CA ASP A 46 -4.42 -17.42 13.14
C ASP A 46 -4.61 -17.58 11.62
N GLY A 47 -5.37 -16.67 10.99
CA GLY A 47 -5.54 -16.63 9.54
C GLY A 47 -4.26 -16.22 8.79
N ARG A 48 -3.36 -15.50 9.48
CA ARG A 48 -1.97 -15.29 9.06
C ARG A 48 -1.06 -16.10 9.97
N PRO A 49 -0.60 -17.29 9.53
CA PRO A 49 0.28 -18.11 10.36
C PRO A 49 1.59 -17.36 10.64
N ILE A 50 2.05 -17.44 11.89
CA ILE A 50 3.30 -16.84 12.35
C ILE A 50 4.32 -17.96 12.50
N LEU A 51 5.36 -17.93 11.67
CA LEU A 51 6.35 -18.99 11.57
C LEU A 51 7.75 -18.48 11.93
N GLY A 52 8.49 -19.30 12.67
CA GLY A 52 9.90 -19.13 12.97
C GLY A 52 10.80 -19.45 11.78
N LEU A 53 10.45 -18.99 10.58
CA LEU A 53 10.98 -19.45 9.30
C LEU A 53 11.53 -18.27 8.49
N ASP A 54 12.73 -18.43 7.92
CA ASP A 54 13.34 -17.45 7.03
C ASP A 54 12.46 -17.21 5.79
N SER A 55 12.42 -15.98 5.28
CA SER A 55 11.61 -15.66 4.09
C SER A 55 12.15 -16.31 2.81
N LYS A 56 13.46 -16.53 2.73
CA LYS A 56 14.10 -17.31 1.67
C LYS A 56 13.68 -18.78 1.75
N ASP A 57 13.77 -19.39 2.93
CA ASP A 57 13.36 -20.79 3.14
C ASP A 57 11.87 -20.99 2.86
N LEU A 58 11.03 -20.02 3.22
CA LEU A 58 9.61 -20.02 2.87
C LEU A 58 9.42 -20.01 1.34
N LEU A 59 10.14 -19.15 0.61
CA LEU A 59 10.10 -19.09 -0.84
C LEU A 59 10.58 -20.41 -1.47
N GLU A 60 11.68 -20.99 -0.97
CA GLU A 60 12.18 -22.29 -1.41
C GLU A 60 11.11 -23.38 -1.24
N ILE A 61 10.49 -23.45 -0.07
CA ILE A 61 9.40 -24.39 0.21
C ILE A 61 8.24 -24.18 -0.78
N CYS A 62 7.84 -22.94 -1.04
CA CYS A 62 6.79 -22.63 -2.00
C CYS A 62 7.15 -23.10 -3.42
N LEU A 63 8.39 -22.87 -3.87
CA LEU A 63 8.88 -23.25 -5.20
C LEU A 63 8.98 -24.76 -5.37
N GLU A 64 9.34 -25.50 -4.33
CA GLU A 64 9.35 -26.97 -4.34
C GLU A 64 7.93 -27.56 -4.43
N VAL A 65 6.93 -26.86 -3.90
CA VAL A 65 5.51 -27.26 -4.02
C VAL A 65 5.00 -26.96 -5.43
N ARG A 66 5.30 -25.76 -5.95
CA ARG A 66 4.91 -25.29 -7.28
C ARG A 66 5.92 -24.27 -7.83
N ASP A 67 6.46 -24.53 -9.01
CA ASP A 67 7.38 -23.63 -9.73
C ASP A 67 6.69 -22.35 -10.25
N ASP A 68 5.37 -22.44 -10.44
CA ASP A 68 4.51 -21.34 -10.84
C ASP A 68 3.89 -20.58 -9.65
N VAL A 69 4.32 -20.80 -8.40
CA VAL A 69 3.85 -20.04 -7.24
C VAL A 69 4.06 -18.54 -7.43
N LEU A 70 3.07 -17.74 -7.04
CA LEU A 70 3.19 -16.29 -6.96
C LEU A 70 3.52 -15.90 -5.53
N PHE A 71 4.77 -15.49 -5.32
CA PHE A 71 5.30 -15.04 -4.03
C PHE A 71 5.58 -13.55 -4.08
N ILE A 72 5.01 -12.78 -3.15
CA ILE A 72 5.07 -11.32 -3.13
C ILE A 72 5.47 -10.88 -1.72
N PRO A 73 6.63 -10.22 -1.52
CA PRO A 73 6.94 -9.53 -0.27
C PRO A 73 5.86 -8.47 0.00
N ALA A 74 5.17 -8.59 1.13
CA ALA A 74 4.02 -7.76 1.45
C ALA A 74 4.47 -6.37 1.94
N HIS A 75 3.66 -5.34 1.61
CA HIS A 75 3.74 -3.96 2.11
C HIS A 75 5.15 -3.47 2.46
N ILE A 76 6.07 -3.51 1.48
CA ILE A 76 7.52 -3.58 1.68
C ILE A 76 8.14 -2.42 2.47
N TRP A 77 7.43 -1.30 2.64
CA TRP A 77 7.89 -0.11 3.34
C TRP A 77 7.29 0.11 4.74
N THR A 78 6.29 -0.68 5.14
CA THR A 78 5.67 -0.53 6.47
C THR A 78 6.75 -0.61 7.56
N PRO A 79 6.73 0.24 8.60
CA PRO A 79 7.84 0.30 9.58
C PRO A 79 8.17 -1.04 10.25
N HIS A 80 7.16 -1.89 10.42
CA HIS A 80 7.26 -3.23 10.99
C HIS A 80 6.78 -4.27 9.99
N PHE A 81 7.30 -5.50 10.12
CA PHE A 81 6.87 -6.66 9.33
C PHE A 81 7.04 -6.54 7.81
N ALA A 82 7.87 -5.61 7.34
CA ALA A 82 8.14 -5.39 5.93
C ALA A 82 9.62 -5.59 5.59
N VAL A 83 9.89 -6.04 4.36
CA VAL A 83 11.26 -6.37 3.93
C VAL A 83 12.19 -5.15 3.89
N LEU A 84 11.72 -3.95 3.52
CA LEU A 84 12.49 -2.70 3.56
C LEU A 84 12.09 -1.80 4.75
N GLY A 85 11.27 -2.31 5.68
CA GLY A 85 10.78 -1.56 6.84
C GLY A 85 11.90 -1.06 7.76
N SER A 86 11.71 0.13 8.35
CA SER A 86 12.74 0.80 9.16
C SER A 86 13.10 0.10 10.47
N SER A 87 12.22 -0.74 11.04
CA SER A 87 12.44 -1.37 12.34
C SER A 87 13.17 -2.72 12.24
N SER A 88 12.60 -3.66 11.48
CA SER A 88 13.07 -5.05 11.37
C SER A 88 13.46 -5.47 9.95
N GLY A 89 13.31 -4.58 8.97
CA GLY A 89 13.61 -4.85 7.56
C GLY A 89 15.10 -4.78 7.24
N PHE A 90 15.43 -5.25 6.05
CA PHE A 90 16.72 -5.25 5.39
C PHE A 90 16.97 -3.95 4.62
N ASP A 91 18.21 -3.70 4.23
CA ASP A 91 18.56 -2.56 3.38
C ASP A 91 18.43 -2.88 1.88
N SER A 92 18.20 -4.15 1.51
CA SER A 92 17.88 -4.60 0.15
C SER A 92 17.04 -5.90 0.15
N LEU A 93 16.40 -6.22 -0.98
CA LEU A 93 15.72 -7.52 -1.13
C LEU A 93 16.72 -8.67 -1.30
N GLU A 94 17.92 -8.39 -1.82
CA GLU A 94 19.03 -9.34 -1.96
C GLU A 94 19.45 -9.92 -0.61
N GLU A 95 19.50 -9.10 0.46
CA GLU A 95 19.80 -9.59 1.81
C GLU A 95 18.72 -10.56 2.34
N CYS A 96 17.47 -10.41 1.88
CA CYS A 96 16.34 -11.20 2.35
C CYS A 96 16.27 -12.53 1.59
N PHE A 97 16.26 -12.48 0.26
CA PHE A 97 15.95 -13.63 -0.61
C PHE A 97 17.16 -14.23 -1.33
N GLU A 98 18.32 -13.55 -1.29
CA GLU A 98 19.57 -14.03 -1.85
C GLU A 98 19.41 -14.55 -3.30
N GLU A 99 19.90 -15.75 -3.60
CA GLU A 99 19.83 -16.38 -4.92
C GLU A 99 18.41 -16.70 -5.40
N LEU A 100 17.41 -16.69 -4.51
CA LEU A 100 16.01 -16.96 -4.87
C LEU A 100 15.25 -15.70 -5.31
N LEU A 101 15.85 -14.51 -5.17
CA LEU A 101 15.23 -13.25 -5.57
C LEU A 101 14.73 -13.22 -7.03
N PRO A 102 15.40 -13.83 -8.02
CA PRO A 102 14.89 -13.91 -9.39
C PRO A 102 13.54 -14.63 -9.54
N HIS A 103 13.08 -15.39 -8.55
CA HIS A 103 11.78 -16.06 -8.55
C HIS A 103 10.63 -15.17 -8.08
N ILE A 104 10.91 -13.96 -7.60
CA ILE A 104 9.90 -13.00 -7.14
C ILE A 104 9.53 -12.07 -8.30
N PRO A 105 8.32 -12.18 -8.88
CA PRO A 105 7.93 -11.33 -10.00
C PRO A 105 7.42 -9.95 -9.56
N ALA A 106 6.95 -9.84 -8.32
CA ALA A 106 6.24 -8.67 -7.84
C ALA A 106 6.55 -8.37 -6.37
N VAL A 107 6.42 -7.09 -6.00
CA VAL A 107 6.50 -6.59 -4.62
C VAL A 107 5.28 -5.72 -4.35
N GLU A 108 4.81 -5.70 -3.10
CA GLU A 108 3.63 -4.92 -2.73
C GLU A 108 4.03 -3.59 -2.07
N THR A 109 3.45 -2.48 -2.55
CA THR A 109 3.64 -1.14 -1.96
C THR A 109 3.20 -1.13 -0.49
N GLY A 110 1.91 -1.45 -0.28
CA GLY A 110 1.17 -1.25 0.95
C GLY A 110 0.93 0.23 1.27
N LEU A 111 0.01 0.46 2.20
CA LEU A 111 -0.57 1.74 2.63
C LEU A 111 0.39 2.84 3.11
N SER A 112 1.69 2.56 3.15
CA SER A 112 2.72 3.47 3.63
C SER A 112 3.62 4.01 2.51
N SER A 113 3.43 3.55 1.29
CA SER A 113 4.20 3.99 0.12
C SER A 113 3.34 3.93 -1.14
N ASP A 114 3.78 4.62 -2.18
CA ASP A 114 3.12 4.65 -3.48
C ASP A 114 4.14 4.39 -4.62
N PRO A 115 3.69 4.29 -5.88
CA PRO A 115 4.60 4.07 -7.00
C PRO A 115 5.69 5.15 -7.12
N PRO A 116 5.41 6.47 -6.98
CA PRO A 116 6.46 7.49 -6.93
C PRO A 116 7.56 7.23 -5.90
N MET A 117 7.21 6.86 -4.67
CA MET A 117 8.17 6.52 -3.61
C MET A 117 8.99 5.28 -3.98
N ASN A 118 8.36 4.24 -4.51
CA ASN A 118 9.03 3.00 -4.90
C ASN A 118 10.00 3.21 -6.07
N ARG A 119 9.63 4.04 -7.05
CA ARG A 119 10.47 4.36 -8.22
C ARG A 119 11.79 5.03 -7.86
N ARG A 120 11.94 5.55 -6.64
CA ARG A 120 13.18 6.17 -6.15
C ARG A 120 14.31 5.17 -5.86
N LEU A 121 14.01 3.88 -5.83
CA LEU A 121 14.98 2.81 -5.61
C LEU A 121 15.08 1.93 -6.88
N SER A 122 16.14 2.09 -7.66
CA SER A 122 16.30 1.39 -8.95
C SER A 122 16.27 -0.13 -8.86
N ALA A 123 16.66 -0.69 -7.71
CA ALA A 123 16.56 -2.13 -7.44
C ALA A 123 15.12 -2.68 -7.50
N LEU A 124 14.10 -1.81 -7.40
CA LEU A 124 12.69 -2.18 -7.50
C LEU A 124 12.17 -2.23 -8.94
N ASP A 125 12.86 -1.62 -9.92
CA ASP A 125 12.43 -1.57 -11.32
C ASP A 125 12.27 -2.96 -11.96
N ARG A 126 12.94 -3.96 -11.37
CA ARG A 126 12.86 -5.32 -11.88
C ARG A 126 11.59 -6.08 -11.46
N PHE A 127 10.72 -5.49 -10.63
CA PHE A 127 9.49 -6.13 -10.14
C PHE A 127 8.24 -5.43 -10.68
N ALA A 128 7.14 -6.16 -10.80
CA ALA A 128 5.82 -5.54 -10.82
C ALA A 128 5.51 -4.99 -9.42
N VAL A 129 5.22 -3.70 -9.32
CA VAL A 129 4.88 -3.06 -8.05
C VAL A 129 3.36 -3.07 -7.90
N VAL A 130 2.85 -4.02 -7.13
CA VAL A 130 1.40 -4.23 -6.93
C VAL A 130 0.90 -3.47 -5.70
N SER A 131 -0.40 -3.20 -5.66
CA SER A 131 -1.07 -2.50 -4.55
C SER A 131 -2.31 -3.27 -4.11
N ASN A 132 -2.46 -3.51 -2.81
CA ASN A 132 -3.52 -4.33 -2.23
C ASN A 132 -3.98 -3.76 -0.88
N SER A 133 -5.30 -3.76 -0.67
CA SER A 133 -5.94 -3.11 0.49
C SER A 133 -5.52 -3.54 1.90
N ASP A 134 -4.95 -4.74 2.10
CA ASP A 134 -4.77 -5.36 3.42
C ASP A 134 -6.04 -5.21 4.31
N ALA A 135 -7.18 -5.60 3.74
CA ALA A 135 -8.49 -5.28 4.29
C ALA A 135 -8.83 -6.13 5.52
N HIS A 136 -8.79 -5.49 6.70
CA HIS A 136 -9.22 -6.08 7.98
C HIS A 136 -10.70 -5.80 8.31
N SER A 137 -11.45 -5.26 7.36
CA SER A 137 -12.90 -5.06 7.45
C SER A 137 -13.48 -4.87 6.06
N PRO A 138 -14.77 -5.24 5.81
CA PRO A 138 -15.38 -5.06 4.49
C PRO A 138 -15.31 -3.62 3.96
N ARG A 139 -15.40 -2.61 4.84
CA ARG A 139 -15.32 -1.19 4.48
C ARG A 139 -13.94 -0.74 3.99
N LYS A 140 -12.90 -1.54 4.21
CA LYS A 140 -11.51 -1.24 3.78
C LYS A 140 -11.13 -2.02 2.53
N LEU A 141 -12.02 -2.85 1.99
CA LEU A 141 -11.77 -3.60 0.78
C LEU A 141 -11.50 -2.64 -0.38
N ALA A 142 -10.50 -2.95 -1.20
CA ALA A 142 -10.15 -2.19 -2.40
C ALA A 142 -9.82 -0.70 -2.17
N ARG A 143 -9.44 -0.28 -0.94
CA ARG A 143 -8.81 1.04 -0.71
C ARG A 143 -7.45 1.19 -1.42
N GLU A 144 -6.86 0.05 -1.76
CA GLU A 144 -5.75 -0.13 -2.67
C GLU A 144 -6.07 -1.36 -3.53
N ALA A 145 -5.72 -1.32 -4.82
CA ALA A 145 -5.96 -2.42 -5.74
C ALA A 145 -4.97 -2.42 -6.91
N THR A 146 -4.81 -3.59 -7.52
CA THR A 146 -4.00 -3.78 -8.73
C THR A 146 -4.93 -3.96 -9.93
N CYS A 147 -4.72 -3.21 -11.00
CA CYS A 147 -5.53 -3.23 -12.21
C CYS A 147 -4.91 -4.15 -13.27
N PHE A 148 -5.75 -5.02 -13.84
CA PHE A 148 -5.38 -5.95 -14.90
C PHE A 148 -6.33 -5.81 -16.08
N ASP A 149 -5.78 -5.84 -17.29
CA ASP A 149 -6.50 -6.11 -18.53
C ASP A 149 -5.94 -7.40 -19.14
N SER A 150 -6.20 -8.51 -18.43
CA SER A 150 -5.71 -9.84 -18.78
C SER A 150 -6.80 -10.88 -18.59
N GLU A 151 -6.52 -12.12 -18.96
CA GLU A 151 -7.35 -13.24 -18.54
C GLU A 151 -7.44 -13.25 -17.00
N LEU A 152 -8.66 -13.24 -16.44
CA LEU A 152 -8.92 -13.27 -15.00
C LEU A 152 -8.78 -14.70 -14.44
N SER A 153 -7.63 -15.29 -14.69
CA SER A 153 -7.22 -16.60 -14.21
C SER A 153 -5.85 -16.51 -13.55
N TYR A 154 -5.50 -17.51 -12.74
CA TYR A 154 -4.18 -17.56 -12.09
C TYR A 154 -3.02 -17.45 -13.11
N PRO A 155 -3.00 -18.22 -14.22
CA PRO A 155 -1.97 -18.08 -15.24
C PRO A 155 -1.96 -16.70 -15.93
N GLY A 156 -3.14 -16.14 -16.19
CA GLY A 156 -3.29 -14.81 -16.81
C GLY A 156 -2.66 -13.71 -15.95
N ILE A 157 -3.01 -13.67 -14.66
CA ILE A 157 -2.46 -12.70 -13.70
C ILE A 157 -0.95 -12.93 -13.47
N LEU A 158 -0.53 -14.19 -13.31
CA LEU A 158 0.88 -14.53 -13.09
C LEU A 158 1.76 -14.09 -14.26
N SER A 159 1.33 -14.35 -15.50
CA SER A 159 2.08 -13.95 -16.70
C SER A 159 2.14 -12.44 -16.84
N ALA A 160 1.03 -11.72 -16.61
CA ALA A 160 1.01 -10.25 -16.63
C ALA A 160 2.04 -9.64 -15.66
N LEU A 161 2.15 -10.18 -14.45
CA LEU A 161 3.13 -9.71 -13.46
C LEU A 161 4.57 -10.10 -13.80
N ARG A 162 4.82 -11.35 -14.26
CA ARG A 162 6.17 -11.81 -14.64
C ARG A 162 6.74 -11.03 -15.82
N GLU A 163 5.91 -10.79 -16.81
CA GLU A 163 6.30 -10.07 -18.04
C GLU A 163 6.35 -8.56 -17.81
N ARG A 164 5.64 -8.05 -16.77
CA ARG A 164 5.44 -6.61 -16.50
C ARG A 164 4.92 -5.89 -17.73
N ASP A 165 3.98 -6.53 -18.41
CA ASP A 165 3.38 -6.00 -19.63
C ASP A 165 2.40 -4.87 -19.26
N PRO A 166 2.65 -3.61 -19.63
CA PRO A 166 1.80 -2.47 -19.27
C PRO A 166 0.41 -2.53 -19.91
N GLU A 167 0.21 -3.34 -20.96
CA GLU A 167 -1.11 -3.56 -21.55
C GLU A 167 -1.95 -4.52 -20.70
N ARG A 168 -1.32 -5.47 -19.99
CA ARG A 168 -2.02 -6.46 -19.15
C ARG A 168 -2.01 -6.12 -17.66
N PHE A 169 -0.93 -5.54 -17.16
CA PHE A 169 -0.80 -4.96 -15.83
C PHE A 169 -0.86 -3.43 -15.98
N THR A 170 -2.08 -2.90 -15.96
CA THR A 170 -2.38 -1.55 -16.43
C THR A 170 -2.12 -0.46 -15.39
N GLY A 171 -2.06 -0.83 -14.12
CA GLY A 171 -1.71 0.10 -13.06
C GLY A 171 -2.19 -0.30 -11.67
N THR A 172 -2.17 0.66 -10.76
CA THR A 172 -2.64 0.51 -9.39
C THR A 172 -3.59 1.62 -8.98
N ILE A 173 -4.52 1.28 -8.09
CA ILE A 173 -5.32 2.22 -7.31
C ILE A 173 -4.62 2.35 -5.97
N GLU A 174 -4.26 3.58 -5.62
CA GLU A 174 -3.45 3.88 -4.46
C GLU A 174 -4.21 4.69 -3.42
N PHE A 175 -3.87 4.43 -2.17
CA PHE A 175 -4.18 5.29 -1.05
C PHE A 175 -3.08 6.36 -0.94
N TYR A 176 -3.39 7.53 -0.36
CA TYR A 176 -2.37 8.54 -0.09
C TYR A 176 -1.49 8.11 1.09
N PRO A 177 -0.19 7.81 0.89
CA PRO A 177 0.67 7.34 1.98
C PRO A 177 0.84 8.40 3.08
N GLU A 178 0.61 9.68 2.77
CA GLU A 178 0.62 10.80 3.72
C GLU A 178 -0.41 10.67 4.84
N GLU A 179 -1.51 9.94 4.63
CA GLU A 179 -2.47 9.70 5.72
C GLU A 179 -1.87 8.75 6.78
N GLY A 180 -0.83 7.98 6.44
CA GLY A 180 -0.15 7.06 7.34
C GLY A 180 0.42 7.73 8.59
N LYS A 181 0.25 7.07 9.76
CA LYS A 181 0.68 7.57 11.08
C LYS A 181 2.17 7.91 11.24
N TYR A 182 2.99 7.34 10.36
CA TYR A 182 4.43 7.43 10.39
C TYR A 182 4.95 7.80 9.00
N HIS A 183 4.22 8.61 8.22
CA HIS A 183 4.68 8.99 6.90
C HIS A 183 5.88 9.93 6.98
N TYR A 184 5.72 11.08 7.67
CA TYR A 184 6.78 12.05 7.92
C TYR A 184 7.52 11.77 9.24
N ASP A 185 8.70 12.39 9.36
CA ASP A 185 9.41 12.43 10.62
C ASP A 185 8.71 13.39 11.56
N GLY A 186 8.75 13.12 12.86
CA GLY A 186 8.23 14.12 13.78
C GLY A 186 8.33 13.83 15.25
N HIS A 187 7.80 14.79 16.00
CA HIS A 187 7.67 14.75 17.44
C HIS A 187 6.34 15.40 17.81
N ARG A 188 5.33 14.55 17.94
CA ARG A 188 3.92 14.89 18.17
C ARG A 188 3.73 15.90 19.29
N LYS A 189 4.42 15.69 20.42
CA LYS A 189 4.29 16.55 21.61
C LYS A 189 4.73 17.99 21.39
N CYS A 190 5.58 18.23 20.39
CA CYS A 190 6.04 19.58 20.03
C CYS A 190 5.43 20.09 18.71
N GLY A 191 4.56 19.32 18.06
CA GLY A 191 3.97 19.70 16.77
C GLY A 191 4.98 19.75 15.61
N VAL A 192 6.14 19.08 15.74
CA VAL A 192 7.15 19.05 14.69
C VAL A 192 6.82 17.92 13.72
N CYS A 193 6.52 18.27 12.46
CA CYS A 193 6.26 17.36 11.35
C CYS A 193 7.12 17.77 10.16
N TRP A 194 8.10 16.93 9.79
CA TRP A 194 9.18 17.30 8.89
C TRP A 194 9.41 16.28 7.79
N GLN A 195 9.81 16.78 6.64
CA GLN A 195 10.40 15.96 5.60
C GLN A 195 11.80 15.49 6.02
N PRO A 196 12.29 14.36 5.46
CA PRO A 196 13.58 13.78 5.84
C PRO A 196 14.76 14.76 5.78
N LYS A 197 14.80 15.62 4.76
CA LYS A 197 15.87 16.63 4.58
C LYS A 197 15.96 17.59 5.77
N GLN A 198 14.83 17.99 6.36
CA GLN A 198 14.80 18.88 7.53
C GLN A 198 15.33 18.15 8.77
N THR A 199 14.91 16.90 8.98
CA THR A 199 15.40 16.04 10.06
C THR A 199 16.91 15.82 9.98
N LEU A 200 17.44 15.54 8.79
CA LEU A 200 18.87 15.36 8.55
C LEU A 200 19.66 16.64 8.86
N ALA A 201 19.17 17.80 8.43
CA ALA A 201 19.79 19.10 8.73
C ALA A 201 19.81 19.41 10.24
N ALA A 202 18.83 18.90 10.99
CA ALA A 202 18.75 19.03 12.44
C ALA A 202 19.41 17.87 13.22
N ALA A 203 20.21 17.02 12.56
CA ALA A 203 20.87 15.86 13.15
C ALA A 203 19.90 14.89 13.88
N GLY A 204 18.65 14.82 13.42
CA GLY A 204 17.62 13.96 14.00
C GLY A 204 17.01 14.48 15.30
N LEU A 205 17.27 15.73 15.70
CA LEU A 205 16.83 16.31 16.96
C LEU A 205 15.67 17.30 16.76
N CYS A 206 14.71 17.24 17.67
CA CYS A 206 13.59 18.17 17.75
C CYS A 206 14.10 19.57 18.16
N PRO A 207 13.78 20.64 17.40
CA PRO A 207 14.27 21.99 17.68
C PRO A 207 13.68 22.56 18.98
N GLU A 208 12.50 22.09 19.38
CA GLU A 208 11.79 22.59 20.56
C GLU A 208 12.29 21.99 21.88
N CYS A 209 12.76 20.73 21.87
CA CYS A 209 13.10 20.01 23.10
C CYS A 209 14.40 19.21 23.07
N GLY A 210 15.12 19.17 21.95
CA GLY A 210 16.39 18.45 21.78
C GLY A 210 16.30 16.92 21.81
N ARG A 211 15.10 16.34 21.90
CA ARG A 211 14.89 14.87 21.84
C ARG A 211 14.95 14.37 20.41
N LYS A 212 15.23 13.08 20.23
CA LYS A 212 15.20 12.43 18.90
C LYS A 212 13.80 12.50 18.30
N LEU A 213 13.72 12.77 17.01
CA LEU A 213 12.50 12.65 16.22
C LEU A 213 12.19 11.16 15.96
N THR A 214 10.90 10.82 15.90
CA THR A 214 10.44 9.56 15.33
C THR A 214 10.62 9.63 13.82
N VAL A 215 11.36 8.68 13.25
CA VAL A 215 11.60 8.62 11.80
C VAL A 215 10.44 7.95 11.08
N GLY A 216 9.95 8.59 10.02
CA GLY A 216 8.87 8.12 9.19
C GLY A 216 9.31 7.20 8.04
N VAL A 217 8.33 6.65 7.34
CA VAL A 217 8.51 5.80 6.16
C VAL A 217 9.16 6.57 5.03
N ARG A 218 8.80 7.84 4.82
CA ARG A 218 9.43 8.70 3.82
C ARG A 218 10.94 8.85 4.06
N HIS A 219 11.38 8.88 5.32
CA HIS A 219 12.81 8.89 5.65
C HIS A 219 13.47 7.57 5.32
N ARG A 220 12.79 6.44 5.56
CA ARG A 220 13.31 5.13 5.16
C ARG A 220 13.51 5.03 3.65
N VAL A 221 12.56 5.53 2.86
CA VAL A 221 12.71 5.64 1.40
C VAL A 221 13.88 6.55 1.05
N GLU A 222 13.96 7.76 1.63
CA GLU A 222 15.07 8.71 1.38
C GLU A 222 16.44 8.07 1.65
N LYS A 223 16.56 7.28 2.72
CA LYS A 223 17.81 6.62 3.10
C LYS A 223 18.26 5.57 2.07
N LEU A 224 17.32 4.85 1.46
CA LEU A 224 17.63 3.76 0.52
C LEU A 224 17.62 4.21 -0.95
N ALA A 225 16.90 5.29 -1.26
CA ALA A 225 16.74 5.79 -2.61
C ALA A 225 18.08 6.14 -3.27
N ASP A 226 18.22 5.71 -4.53
CA ASP A 226 19.34 6.04 -5.40
C ASP A 226 18.95 7.04 -6.50
N ARG A 227 17.68 7.44 -6.55
CA ARG A 227 17.14 8.49 -7.43
C ARG A 227 16.54 9.65 -6.65
N PRO A 228 16.68 10.90 -7.16
CA PRO A 228 16.05 12.04 -6.52
C PRO A 228 14.53 11.98 -6.64
N GLU A 229 13.84 12.66 -5.73
CA GLU A 229 12.40 12.85 -5.81
C GLU A 229 12.01 13.57 -7.11
N GLY A 230 10.97 13.08 -7.79
CA GLY A 230 10.53 13.65 -9.07
C GLY A 230 11.44 13.32 -10.26
N ALA A 231 12.46 12.44 -10.12
CA ALA A 231 13.10 11.83 -11.27
C ALA A 231 12.14 10.84 -11.94
N GLU A 232 11.19 11.38 -12.69
CA GLU A 232 10.37 10.61 -13.60
C GLU A 232 11.22 10.33 -14.84
N GLU A 233 11.82 9.14 -14.87
CA GLU A 233 12.09 8.53 -16.17
C GLU A 233 10.72 8.12 -16.73
N GLU A 234 10.19 8.94 -17.66
CA GLU A 234 9.11 8.57 -18.56
C GLU A 234 9.54 7.34 -19.36
N SER A 235 9.40 6.17 -18.74
CA SER A 235 9.42 4.91 -19.46
C SER A 235 7.99 4.61 -19.84
N GLU A 236 7.71 4.58 -21.14
CA GLU A 236 6.43 4.18 -21.75
C GLU A 236 5.95 2.80 -21.26
N ARG A 237 6.82 2.02 -20.58
CA ARG A 237 6.53 0.68 -20.07
C ARG A 237 6.08 0.64 -18.61
N ARG A 238 6.01 1.77 -17.90
CA ARG A 238 5.59 1.75 -16.49
C ARG A 238 4.06 1.79 -16.38
N PRO A 239 3.44 0.88 -15.62
CA PRO A 239 2.01 0.94 -15.32
C PRO A 239 1.62 2.28 -14.68
N GLY A 240 0.42 2.74 -15.02
CA GLY A 240 -0.17 3.94 -14.43
C GLY A 240 -0.51 3.74 -12.95
N PHE A 241 -0.88 4.81 -12.27
CA PHE A 241 -1.51 4.72 -10.96
C PHE A 241 -2.45 5.91 -10.76
N GLU A 242 -3.44 5.73 -9.89
CA GLU A 242 -4.35 6.81 -9.50
C GLU A 242 -4.59 6.77 -7.99
N TYR A 243 -4.65 7.93 -7.36
CA TYR A 243 -5.03 8.01 -5.95
C TYR A 243 -6.55 8.12 -5.81
N LEU A 244 -7.13 7.26 -4.98
CA LEU A 244 -8.55 7.36 -4.62
C LEU A 244 -8.71 7.64 -3.12
N ILE A 245 -9.70 8.47 -2.81
CA ILE A 245 -10.22 8.66 -1.47
C ILE A 245 -11.53 7.88 -1.40
N PRO A 246 -11.76 7.04 -0.37
CA PRO A 246 -13.01 6.29 -0.24
C PRO A 246 -14.23 7.20 -0.35
N LEU A 247 -15.29 6.75 -1.03
CA LEU A 247 -16.43 7.60 -1.35
C LEU A 247 -17.09 8.17 -0.08
N ALA A 248 -17.12 7.39 1.01
CA ALA A 248 -17.62 7.87 2.29
C ALA A 248 -16.79 9.06 2.84
N GLU A 249 -15.48 9.09 2.61
CA GLU A 249 -14.60 10.20 3.01
C GLU A 249 -14.77 11.40 2.07
N VAL A 250 -14.92 11.19 0.76
CA VAL A 250 -15.27 12.28 -0.19
C VAL A 250 -16.59 12.94 0.20
N ILE A 251 -17.63 12.14 0.48
CA ILE A 251 -18.93 12.64 0.94
C ILE A 251 -18.77 13.35 2.29
N SER A 252 -18.03 12.75 3.24
CA SER A 252 -17.74 13.35 4.55
C SER A 252 -17.13 14.74 4.43
N SER A 253 -16.09 14.86 3.60
CA SER A 253 -15.45 16.13 3.29
C SER A 253 -16.40 17.10 2.59
N SER A 254 -17.34 16.61 1.79
CA SER A 254 -18.32 17.45 1.07
C SER A 254 -19.42 18.01 1.97
N VAL A 255 -19.81 17.28 3.02
CA VAL A 255 -20.95 17.67 3.89
C VAL A 255 -20.56 18.11 5.30
N GLY A 256 -19.27 18.15 5.61
CA GLY A 256 -18.72 18.67 6.87
C GLY A 256 -19.03 17.83 8.12
N VAL A 257 -19.32 16.54 7.96
CA VAL A 257 -19.61 15.61 9.08
C VAL A 257 -18.88 14.30 8.87
N GLY A 258 -18.60 13.57 9.96
CA GLY A 258 -17.78 12.35 9.89
C GLY A 258 -18.32 11.25 8.95
N PRO A 259 -17.43 10.39 8.41
CA PRO A 259 -17.74 9.41 7.36
C PRO A 259 -18.75 8.34 7.80
N THR A 260 -18.85 8.08 9.10
CA THR A 260 -19.80 7.13 9.68
C THR A 260 -21.15 7.76 10.06
N SER A 261 -21.35 9.05 9.81
CA SER A 261 -22.59 9.73 10.17
C SER A 261 -23.77 9.25 9.33
N LYS A 262 -24.99 9.32 9.89
CA LYS A 262 -26.22 8.95 9.17
C LYS A 262 -26.36 9.72 7.85
N LYS A 263 -26.01 11.01 7.84
CA LYS A 263 -26.05 11.86 6.64
C LYS A 263 -25.16 11.32 5.52
N VAL A 264 -23.89 11.00 5.84
CA VAL A 264 -22.95 10.43 4.87
C VAL A 264 -23.43 9.09 4.37
N GLN A 265 -23.85 8.19 5.27
CA GLN A 265 -24.27 6.84 4.88
C GLN A 265 -25.54 6.86 4.01
N THR A 266 -26.48 7.78 4.27
CA THR A 266 -27.64 7.98 3.39
C THR A 266 -27.21 8.38 1.98
N ILE A 267 -26.34 9.39 1.84
CA ILE A 267 -25.86 9.84 0.53
C ILE A 267 -25.09 8.71 -0.17
N TYR A 268 -24.19 8.04 0.54
CA TYR A 268 -23.38 6.93 0.04
C TYR A 268 -24.27 5.83 -0.54
N HIS A 269 -25.27 5.35 0.20
CA HIS A 269 -26.16 4.30 -0.29
C HIS A 269 -27.07 4.76 -1.43
N THR A 270 -27.49 6.03 -1.46
CA THR A 270 -28.23 6.59 -2.61
C THR A 270 -27.37 6.58 -3.87
N LEU A 271 -26.13 7.07 -3.80
CA LEU A 271 -25.23 7.04 -4.95
C LEU A 271 -24.97 5.61 -5.43
N LEU A 272 -24.78 4.65 -4.53
CA LEU A 272 -24.60 3.26 -4.93
C LEU A 272 -25.84 2.64 -5.58
N ALA A 273 -27.03 2.99 -5.09
CA ALA A 273 -28.29 2.50 -5.64
C ALA A 273 -28.56 3.06 -7.05
N ASP A 274 -28.22 4.32 -7.28
CA ASP A 274 -28.54 5.04 -8.51
C ASP A 274 -27.45 4.89 -9.58
N LEU A 275 -26.17 4.84 -9.18
CA LEU A 275 -25.01 4.94 -10.08
C LEU A 275 -24.14 3.68 -10.11
N GLY A 276 -24.36 2.71 -9.22
CA GLY A 276 -23.63 1.44 -9.18
C GLY A 276 -22.49 1.41 -8.15
N PRO A 277 -21.51 0.49 -8.30
CA PRO A 277 -20.52 0.22 -7.25
C PRO A 277 -19.56 1.39 -7.02
N GLU A 278 -18.97 1.45 -5.83
CA GLU A 278 -18.16 2.58 -5.36
C GLU A 278 -17.00 2.93 -6.32
N LEU A 279 -16.27 1.94 -6.83
CA LEU A 279 -15.15 2.19 -7.74
C LEU A 279 -15.61 2.82 -9.06
N ASP A 280 -16.80 2.49 -9.55
CA ASP A 280 -17.34 3.11 -10.76
C ASP A 280 -17.71 4.57 -10.46
N VAL A 281 -18.37 4.84 -9.33
CA VAL A 281 -18.68 6.20 -8.88
C VAL A 281 -17.41 7.05 -8.74
N LEU A 282 -16.36 6.48 -8.17
CA LEU A 282 -15.09 7.20 -7.94
C LEU A 282 -14.26 7.39 -9.21
N ARG A 283 -14.33 6.49 -10.20
CA ARG A 283 -13.41 6.48 -11.35
C ARG A 283 -14.05 6.86 -12.68
N THR A 284 -15.24 6.34 -12.98
CA THR A 284 -15.80 6.37 -14.34
C THR A 284 -17.05 7.23 -14.47
N VAL A 285 -17.95 7.20 -13.49
CA VAL A 285 -19.20 7.99 -13.50
C VAL A 285 -18.87 9.48 -13.59
N THR A 286 -19.58 10.24 -14.42
CA THR A 286 -19.29 11.65 -14.62
C THR A 286 -19.73 12.50 -13.42
N PRO A 287 -19.06 13.63 -13.13
CA PRO A 287 -19.51 14.56 -12.10
C PRO A 287 -20.96 15.04 -12.32
N ASP A 288 -21.39 15.21 -13.58
CA ASP A 288 -22.76 15.64 -13.90
C ASP A 288 -23.81 14.59 -13.50
N GLU A 289 -23.52 13.30 -13.65
CA GLU A 289 -24.40 12.22 -13.18
C GLU A 289 -24.51 12.21 -11.65
N ILE A 290 -23.40 12.39 -10.94
CA ILE A 290 -23.39 12.50 -9.47
C ILE A 290 -24.20 13.73 -9.01
N ALA A 291 -24.04 14.86 -9.70
CA ALA A 291 -24.81 16.07 -9.43
C ALA A 291 -26.31 15.86 -9.70
N GLY A 292 -26.65 15.09 -10.75
CA GLY A 292 -28.01 14.68 -11.09
C GLY A 292 -28.74 13.90 -9.99
N CYS A 293 -28.00 13.17 -9.14
CA CYS A 293 -28.52 12.53 -7.92
C CYS A 293 -28.75 13.53 -6.75
N GLY A 294 -28.70 14.83 -7.01
CA GLY A 294 -28.85 15.88 -6.00
C GLY A 294 -27.61 16.04 -5.10
N GLN A 295 -26.43 15.61 -5.56
CA GLN A 295 -25.17 15.69 -4.81
C GLN A 295 -24.10 16.56 -5.52
N PRO A 296 -24.37 17.84 -5.84
CA PRO A 296 -23.44 18.68 -6.61
C PRO A 296 -22.10 18.93 -5.89
N ILE A 297 -22.07 19.01 -4.56
CA ILE A 297 -20.82 19.19 -3.81
C ILE A 297 -19.99 17.90 -3.81
N VAL A 298 -20.64 16.73 -3.74
CA VAL A 298 -19.95 15.43 -3.85
C VAL A 298 -19.37 15.24 -5.25
N ALA A 299 -20.09 15.67 -6.29
CA ALA A 299 -19.60 15.67 -7.67
C ALA A 299 -18.31 16.48 -7.82
N GLU A 300 -18.27 17.69 -7.25
CA GLU A 300 -17.05 18.51 -7.21
C GLU A 300 -15.94 17.83 -6.39
N GLY A 301 -16.26 17.20 -5.26
CA GLY A 301 -15.31 16.44 -4.47
C GLY A 301 -14.66 15.29 -5.25
N VAL A 302 -15.45 14.51 -6.00
CA VAL A 302 -14.95 13.44 -6.87
C VAL A 302 -14.09 14.02 -8.01
N ARG A 303 -14.52 15.12 -8.64
CA ARG A 303 -13.75 15.80 -9.69
C ARG A 303 -12.39 16.28 -9.16
N ARG A 304 -12.34 16.90 -7.99
CA ARG A 304 -11.10 17.36 -7.33
C ARG A 304 -10.17 16.20 -7.02
N MET A 305 -10.70 15.13 -6.43
CA MET A 305 -9.95 13.91 -6.14
C MET A 305 -9.29 13.34 -7.41
N ARG A 306 -10.06 13.15 -8.50
CA ARG A 306 -9.53 12.65 -9.77
C ARG A 306 -8.45 13.57 -10.38
N ALA A 307 -8.53 14.87 -10.12
CA ALA A 307 -7.55 15.84 -10.58
C ALA A 307 -6.34 15.99 -9.63
N GLY A 308 -6.26 15.23 -8.54
CA GLY A 308 -5.22 15.38 -7.52
C GLY A 308 -5.30 16.71 -6.74
N GLN A 309 -6.44 17.40 -6.81
CA GLN A 309 -6.67 18.70 -6.16
C GLN A 309 -7.14 18.48 -4.71
N VAL A 310 -6.22 18.00 -3.88
CA VAL A 310 -6.49 17.65 -2.47
C VAL A 310 -5.57 18.41 -1.52
N HIS A 311 -6.07 18.68 -0.32
CA HIS A 311 -5.27 19.19 0.79
C HIS A 311 -4.72 18.03 1.60
N ILE A 312 -3.42 18.06 1.84
CA ILE A 312 -2.70 16.98 2.52
C ILE A 312 -2.03 17.53 3.78
N GLU A 313 -2.46 17.03 4.94
CA GLU A 313 -1.75 17.18 6.21
C GLU A 313 -1.08 15.83 6.52
N PRO A 314 0.25 15.68 6.37
CA PRO A 314 0.89 14.37 6.53
C PRO A 314 0.91 13.90 7.99
N GLY A 315 0.74 12.59 8.18
CA GLY A 315 0.84 11.94 9.47
C GLY A 315 2.27 11.75 9.94
N PHE A 316 2.46 11.78 11.26
CA PHE A 316 3.78 11.68 11.90
C PHE A 316 3.63 11.22 13.36
N ASP A 317 4.66 10.55 13.88
CA ASP A 317 4.80 10.17 15.31
C ASP A 317 3.51 9.58 15.95
N GLY A 318 2.82 8.72 15.19
CA GLY A 318 1.63 8.00 15.64
C GLY A 318 0.29 8.70 15.37
N GLU A 319 0.29 9.93 14.85
CA GLU A 319 -0.91 10.64 14.39
C GLU A 319 -1.15 10.41 12.90
N PHE A 320 -2.37 10.01 12.54
CA PHE A 320 -2.76 9.91 11.14
C PHE A 320 -2.75 11.30 10.50
N GLY A 321 -2.35 11.32 9.23
CA GLY A 321 -2.54 12.48 8.37
C GLY A 321 -4.01 12.68 8.02
N LYS A 322 -4.29 13.71 7.24
CA LYS A 322 -5.62 14.01 6.72
C LYS A 322 -5.52 14.37 5.25
N ILE A 323 -6.38 13.75 4.46
CA ILE A 323 -6.58 14.08 3.05
C ILE A 323 -7.98 14.65 2.91
N GLN A 324 -8.09 15.85 2.37
CA GLN A 324 -9.37 16.55 2.24
C GLN A 324 -9.54 17.11 0.83
N VAL A 325 -10.71 16.89 0.24
CA VAL A 325 -11.07 17.47 -1.09
C VAL A 325 -11.56 18.92 -0.97
N PHE A 326 -11.94 19.35 0.24
CA PHE A 326 -12.33 20.72 0.55
C PHE A 326 -11.58 21.22 1.78
N SER A 327 -11.21 22.49 1.76
CA SER A 327 -10.72 23.19 2.95
C SER A 327 -11.86 23.48 3.94
N LYS A 328 -11.53 23.74 5.20
CA LYS A 328 -12.53 24.10 6.21
C LYS A 328 -13.19 25.44 5.90
N GLU A 329 -12.43 26.35 5.31
CA GLU A 329 -12.86 27.68 4.92
C GLU A 329 -13.94 27.58 3.82
N GLU A 330 -13.74 26.74 2.81
CA GLU A 330 -14.71 26.50 1.74
C GLU A 330 -16.03 25.91 2.25
N LEU A 331 -16.00 25.05 3.28
CA LEU A 331 -17.21 24.44 3.85
C LEU A 331 -17.97 25.36 4.81
N SER A 332 -17.38 26.48 5.19
CA SER A 332 -17.98 27.46 6.11
C SER A 332 -18.71 28.61 5.40
N GLN A 333 -18.65 28.63 4.06
CA GLN A 333 -19.32 29.60 3.18
C GLN A 333 -20.62 29.03 2.61
#